data_AF-A0A6A7G6F4-F1
#
_entry.id   AF-A0A6A7G6F4-F1
#
_cell.length_a   1.000
_cell.length_b   1.000
_cell.length_c   1.000
_cell.angle_alpha   90.00
_cell.angle_beta   90.00
_cell.angle_gamma   90.00
#
_symmetry.space_group_name_H-M   'P 1'
#
loop_
_entity.id
_entity.type
_entity.pdbx_description
1 polymer ?
#
loop_
_entity_poly.entity_id
_entity_poly.type
_entity_poly.pdbx_seq_one_letter_code
_entity_poly.pdbx_strand_id
1 'polypeptide(L)'
;GESVSNGSVIMVKTHEFGPEVRHLFSRAVLILRDPFQSIQAEFNRQSGGHIGHAQPDKYSKDSGRYWTMFVQNKILSWMNTNLDWLRFNGPLHVLFYEDLLDNLPEEMHRVIEFLDLDVDEKSFDCMMQHRDGIYKRRKRTLTFDPYNTSLKKLVSYCKGIVDRAVKQFLAGDDMDFYISSLNLTKVTTYGNGAPIARVSEIKLAR
;
A
#
# COMPACT_ATOMS: atom_id res chain seq x y z
N GLY A 1 12.47 -8.82 8.68
CA GLY A 1 11.56 -9.94 9.00
C GLY A 1 10.19 -9.40 9.37
N GLU A 2 9.13 -10.19 9.23
CA GLU A 2 7.83 -9.84 9.80
C GLU A 2 7.92 -10.02 11.33
N SER A 3 7.53 -9.00 12.11
CA SER A 3 7.53 -9.02 13.58
C SER A 3 8.89 -9.17 14.29
N VAL A 4 10.02 -9.03 13.61
CA VAL A 4 11.35 -8.99 14.24
C VAL A 4 11.84 -7.54 14.30
N SER A 5 11.80 -6.96 15.49
CA SER A 5 12.27 -5.60 15.80
C SER A 5 13.53 -5.68 16.68
N ASN A 6 14.44 -6.55 16.26
CA ASN A 6 15.71 -6.94 16.87
C ASN A 6 16.93 -6.02 16.85
N GLY A 7 17.03 -5.23 15.78
CA GLY A 7 18.34 -4.80 15.25
C GLY A 7 19.06 -5.90 14.44
N SER A 8 18.55 -7.13 14.41
CA SER A 8 19.07 -8.25 13.61
C SER A 8 18.57 -8.27 12.16
N VAL A 9 17.71 -7.33 11.78
CA VAL A 9 17.10 -7.28 10.45
C VAL A 9 17.32 -5.91 9.83
N ILE A 10 17.67 -5.93 8.55
CA ILE A 10 17.86 -4.74 7.71
C ILE A 10 16.53 -3.98 7.53
N MET A 11 15.40 -4.70 7.56
CA MET A 11 14.09 -4.12 7.26
C MET A 11 12.93 -4.85 7.96
N VAL A 12 11.96 -4.07 8.40
CA VAL A 12 10.69 -4.50 9.02
C VAL A 12 9.53 -4.06 8.13
N LYS A 13 8.61 -4.99 7.86
CA LYS A 13 7.36 -4.67 7.17
C LYS A 13 6.31 -4.26 8.20
N THR A 14 5.64 -3.12 8.02
CA THR A 14 4.47 -2.73 8.82
C THR A 14 3.30 -2.34 7.92
N HIS A 15 2.11 -2.39 8.51
CA HIS A 15 0.89 -1.82 7.95
C HIS A 15 0.15 -0.94 8.98
N GLU A 16 0.82 -0.67 10.09
CA GLU A 16 0.34 0.24 11.12
C GLU A 16 0.73 1.66 10.74
N PHE A 17 -0.03 2.63 11.23
CA PHE A 17 0.19 4.05 10.99
C PHE A 17 -0.09 4.81 12.29
N GLY A 18 0.36 6.05 12.34
CA GLY A 18 0.29 6.92 13.50
C GLY A 18 1.69 7.32 13.97
N PRO A 19 1.79 8.44 14.71
CA PRO A 19 3.06 9.02 15.13
C PRO A 19 3.90 8.02 15.95
N GLU A 20 3.29 7.29 16.87
CA GLU A 20 3.98 6.29 17.71
C GLU A 20 4.66 5.20 16.88
N VAL A 21 4.04 4.74 15.80
CA VAL A 21 4.62 3.73 14.91
C VAL A 21 5.75 4.35 14.09
N ARG A 22 5.53 5.55 13.54
CA ARG A 22 6.51 6.24 12.70
C ARG A 22 7.80 6.55 13.46
N HIS A 23 7.71 6.94 14.72
CA HIS A 23 8.88 7.29 15.54
C HIS A 23 9.83 6.12 15.83
N LEU A 24 9.43 4.86 15.56
CA LEU A 24 10.27 3.68 15.79
C LEU A 24 11.35 3.47 14.72
N PHE A 25 11.40 4.29 13.67
CA PHE A 25 12.20 4.05 12.48
C PHE A 25 13.00 5.28 12.08
N SER A 26 14.23 5.07 11.60
CA SER A 26 15.08 6.15 11.10
C SER A 26 14.87 6.44 9.62
N ARG A 27 14.43 5.45 8.83
CA ARG A 27 14.14 5.56 7.39
C ARG A 27 12.92 4.74 7.00
N ALA A 28 12.21 5.18 5.96
CA ALA A 28 11.02 4.50 5.48
C ALA A 28 10.96 4.37 3.96
N VAL A 29 10.53 3.20 3.46
CA VAL A 29 10.11 2.97 2.07
C VAL A 29 8.61 2.76 2.07
N LEU A 30 7.87 3.70 1.47
CA LEU A 30 6.43 3.63 1.28
C LEU A 30 6.12 3.06 -0.10
N ILE A 31 5.58 1.84 -0.16
CA ILE A 31 5.13 1.25 -1.42
C ILE A 31 3.69 1.72 -1.69
N LEU A 32 3.54 2.56 -2.70
CA LEU A 32 2.25 3.06 -3.15
C LEU A 32 1.77 2.26 -4.36
N ARG A 33 0.54 1.76 -4.29
CA ARG A 33 -0.08 0.98 -5.36
C ARG A 33 -1.47 1.52 -5.67
N ASP A 34 -1.91 1.35 -6.92
CA ASP A 34 -3.29 1.66 -7.32
C ASP A 34 -4.33 1.06 -6.35
N PRO A 35 -5.25 1.86 -5.79
CA PRO A 35 -6.20 1.37 -4.79
C PRO A 35 -7.23 0.40 -5.34
N PHE A 36 -7.63 0.47 -6.61
CA PHE A 36 -8.57 -0.51 -7.17
C PHE A 36 -7.97 -1.91 -7.18
N GLN A 37 -6.72 -2.01 -7.67
CA GLN A 37 -6.02 -3.29 -7.69
C GLN A 37 -5.68 -3.79 -6.30
N SER A 38 -5.29 -2.89 -5.40
CA SER A 38 -4.87 -3.24 -4.05
C SER A 38 -6.04 -3.76 -3.20
N ILE A 39 -7.21 -3.11 -3.26
CA ILE A 39 -8.42 -3.56 -2.57
C ILE A 39 -8.87 -4.92 -3.10
N GLN A 40 -8.84 -5.12 -4.42
CA GLN A 40 -9.19 -6.42 -5.02
C GLN A 40 -8.19 -7.51 -4.62
N ALA A 41 -6.89 -7.20 -4.58
CA ALA A 41 -5.86 -8.14 -4.16
C ALA A 41 -6.02 -8.58 -2.71
N GLU A 42 -6.40 -7.66 -1.82
CA GLU A 42 -6.70 -7.93 -0.40
C GLU A 42 -7.99 -8.76 -0.25
N PHE A 43 -9.03 -8.47 -1.03
CA PHE A 43 -10.25 -9.29 -1.03
C PHE A 43 -9.99 -10.72 -1.48
N ASN A 44 -9.16 -10.89 -2.51
CA ASN A 44 -8.69 -12.19 -2.98
C ASN A 44 -7.91 -12.93 -1.89
N ARG A 45 -7.01 -12.23 -1.18
CA ARG A 45 -6.24 -12.80 -0.07
C ARG A 45 -7.15 -13.29 1.07
N GLN A 46 -8.13 -12.48 1.47
CA GLN A 46 -9.04 -12.83 2.57
C GLN A 46 -10.01 -13.95 2.21
N SER A 47 -10.48 -13.99 0.96
CA SER A 47 -11.52 -14.93 0.54
C SER A 47 -10.96 -16.22 -0.08
N GLY A 48 -9.75 -16.19 -0.61
CA GLY A 48 -9.11 -17.31 -1.31
C GLY A 48 -7.77 -17.76 -0.70
N GLY A 49 -7.28 -17.11 0.34
CA GLY A 49 -5.97 -17.37 0.94
C GLY A 49 -4.81 -16.64 0.22
N HIS A 50 -3.58 -16.81 0.72
CA HIS A 50 -2.40 -16.04 0.30
C HIS A 50 -2.21 -15.99 -1.24
N ILE A 51 -2.34 -17.15 -1.90
CA ILE A 51 -2.15 -17.31 -3.35
C ILE A 51 -3.47 -17.54 -4.12
N GLY A 52 -4.62 -17.49 -3.44
CA GLY A 52 -5.91 -17.77 -4.06
C GLY A 52 -6.68 -16.51 -4.49
N HIS A 53 -7.87 -16.75 -5.04
CA HIS A 53 -8.80 -15.71 -5.48
C HIS A 53 -10.14 -15.89 -4.79
N ALA A 54 -10.84 -14.79 -4.57
CA ALA A 54 -12.23 -14.84 -4.20
C ALA A 54 -13.04 -15.52 -5.31
N GLN A 55 -13.97 -16.40 -4.95
CA GLN A 55 -14.94 -16.91 -5.90
C GLN A 55 -15.82 -15.74 -6.40
N PRO A 56 -16.23 -15.73 -7.69
CA PRO A 56 -17.10 -14.70 -8.26
C PRO A 56 -18.31 -14.36 -7.37
N ASP A 57 -18.96 -15.36 -6.79
CA ASP A 57 -20.16 -15.19 -5.96
C ASP A 57 -19.90 -14.41 -4.67
N LYS A 58 -18.65 -14.28 -4.22
CA LYS A 58 -18.30 -13.45 -3.05
C LYS A 58 -18.47 -11.96 -3.33
N TYR A 59 -18.36 -11.54 -4.58
CA TYR A 59 -18.59 -10.15 -4.99
C TYR A 59 -20.07 -9.79 -5.04
N SER A 60 -20.94 -10.75 -5.36
CA SER A 60 -22.40 -10.58 -5.44
C SER A 60 -23.15 -11.02 -4.18
N LYS A 61 -22.47 -11.66 -3.22
CA LYS A 61 -23.04 -12.09 -1.93
C LYS A 61 -23.82 -10.95 -1.26
N ASP A 62 -25.01 -11.28 -0.73
CA ASP A 62 -25.92 -10.35 -0.05
C ASP A 62 -26.21 -9.12 -0.92
N SER A 63 -26.48 -9.35 -2.21
CA SER A 63 -26.70 -8.32 -3.24
C SER A 63 -25.52 -7.33 -3.35
N GLY A 64 -24.30 -7.81 -3.16
CA GLY A 64 -23.07 -7.01 -3.20
C GLY A 64 -22.80 -6.16 -1.96
N ARG A 65 -23.61 -6.30 -0.88
CA ARG A 65 -23.43 -5.54 0.36
C ARG A 65 -22.08 -5.82 1.01
N TYR A 66 -21.66 -7.08 1.08
CA TYR A 66 -20.39 -7.47 1.68
C TYR A 66 -19.20 -6.81 0.96
N TRP A 67 -19.16 -6.92 -0.37
CA TRP A 67 -18.14 -6.28 -1.20
C TRP A 67 -18.16 -4.76 -1.06
N THR A 68 -19.34 -4.14 -1.05
CA THR A 68 -19.49 -2.68 -0.89
C THR A 68 -18.90 -2.20 0.44
N MET A 69 -19.27 -2.82 1.55
CA MET A 69 -18.72 -2.50 2.87
C MET A 69 -17.20 -2.73 2.93
N PHE A 70 -16.74 -3.82 2.30
CA PHE A 70 -15.33 -4.13 2.22
C PHE A 70 -14.55 -3.02 1.50
N VAL A 71 -14.99 -2.60 0.30
CA VAL A 71 -14.33 -1.53 -0.47
C VAL A 71 -14.33 -0.23 0.32
N GLN A 72 -15.45 0.16 0.93
CA GLN A 72 -15.56 1.37 1.77
C GLN A 72 -14.55 1.34 2.93
N ASN A 73 -14.43 0.23 3.65
CA ASN A 73 -13.46 0.14 4.74
C ASN A 73 -12.01 0.16 4.23
N LYS A 74 -11.72 -0.55 3.13
CA LYS A 74 -10.35 -0.65 2.61
C LYS A 74 -9.86 0.63 1.97
N ILE A 75 -10.70 1.39 1.27
CA ILE A 75 -10.26 2.64 0.66
C ILE A 75 -9.92 3.69 1.72
N LEU A 76 -10.67 3.75 2.82
CA LEU A 76 -10.38 4.64 3.95
C LEU A 76 -9.07 4.25 4.62
N SER A 77 -8.87 2.96 4.88
CA SER A 77 -7.62 2.45 5.43
C SER A 77 -6.43 2.74 4.51
N TRP A 78 -6.56 2.53 3.21
CA TRP A 78 -5.53 2.86 2.23
C TRP A 78 -5.19 4.34 2.26
N MET A 79 -6.19 5.21 2.18
CA MET A 79 -5.99 6.66 2.17
C MET A 79 -5.29 7.13 3.44
N ASN A 80 -5.80 6.74 4.62
CA ASN A 80 -5.25 7.17 5.90
C ASN A 80 -3.81 6.68 6.11
N THR A 81 -3.52 5.44 5.72
CA THR A 81 -2.16 4.89 5.85
C THR A 81 -1.18 5.67 4.98
N ASN A 82 -1.51 5.91 3.70
CA ASN A 82 -0.61 6.64 2.82
C ASN A 82 -0.42 8.09 3.26
N LEU A 83 -1.48 8.78 3.66
CA LEU A 83 -1.36 10.15 4.16
C LEU A 83 -0.53 10.21 5.45
N ASP A 84 -0.77 9.33 6.42
CA ASP A 84 0.00 9.35 7.66
C ASP A 84 1.51 9.11 7.42
N TRP A 85 1.87 8.18 6.54
CA TRP A 85 3.27 7.89 6.27
C TRP A 85 3.98 8.97 5.45
N LEU A 86 3.26 9.78 4.68
CA LEU A 86 3.82 10.99 4.05
C LEU A 86 4.22 12.06 5.08
N ARG A 87 3.80 11.93 6.35
CA ARG A 87 4.24 12.78 7.47
C ARG A 87 5.50 12.27 8.16
N PHE A 88 6.15 11.23 7.63
CA PHE A 88 7.35 10.66 8.27
C PHE A 88 8.46 11.71 8.38
N ASN A 89 8.99 11.89 9.59
CA ASN A 89 9.96 12.96 9.90
C ASN A 89 11.39 12.63 9.46
N GLY A 90 11.67 11.39 9.06
CA GLY A 90 12.96 10.96 8.54
C GLY A 90 12.97 10.86 7.01
N PRO A 91 14.08 10.36 6.42
CA PRO A 91 14.13 10.08 4.99
C PRO A 91 13.04 9.08 4.59
N LEU A 92 12.23 9.47 3.61
CA LEU A 92 11.14 8.68 3.07
C LEU A 92 11.35 8.48 1.56
N HIS A 93 11.39 7.23 1.12
CA HIS A 93 11.40 6.86 -0.30
C HIS A 93 10.00 6.37 -0.70
N VAL A 94 9.36 7.07 -1.63
CA VAL A 94 8.07 6.65 -2.19
C VAL A 94 8.34 5.81 -3.42
N LEU A 95 7.95 4.54 -3.36
CA LEU A 95 8.13 3.55 -4.41
C LEU A 95 6.78 3.19 -5.01
N PHE A 96 6.58 3.45 -6.30
CA PHE A 96 5.35 3.06 -6.97
C PHE A 96 5.41 1.59 -7.37
N TYR A 97 4.39 0.82 -6.98
CA TYR A 97 4.30 -0.60 -7.28
C TYR A 97 4.28 -0.87 -8.79
N GLU A 98 3.65 0.02 -9.55
CA GLU A 98 3.58 -0.09 -11.00
C GLU A 98 4.99 0.05 -11.64
N ASP A 99 5.86 0.88 -11.08
CA ASP A 99 7.26 1.02 -11.56
C ASP A 99 8.08 -0.23 -11.22
N LEU A 100 7.84 -0.85 -10.06
CA LEU A 100 8.43 -2.16 -9.72
C LEU A 100 8.04 -3.26 -10.72
N LEU A 101 6.85 -3.20 -11.31
CA LEU A 101 6.42 -4.18 -12.31
C LEU A 101 7.08 -3.95 -13.67
N ASP A 102 7.36 -2.70 -14.00
CA ASP A 102 7.91 -2.30 -15.31
C ASP A 102 9.43 -2.40 -15.33
N ASN A 103 10.11 -1.92 -14.29
CA ASN A 103 11.57 -1.86 -14.21
C ASN A 103 12.10 -2.27 -12.82
N LEU A 104 11.87 -3.52 -12.46
CA LEU A 104 12.29 -4.06 -11.16
C LEU A 104 13.79 -3.82 -10.82
N PRO A 105 14.77 -4.07 -11.72
CA PRO A 105 16.18 -3.94 -11.34
C PRO A 105 16.53 -2.51 -10.91
N GLU A 106 16.12 -1.52 -11.70
CA GLU A 106 16.39 -0.10 -11.43
C GLU A 106 15.73 0.36 -10.13
N GLU A 107 14.45 0.03 -9.93
CA GLU A 107 13.74 0.41 -8.70
C GLU A 107 14.34 -0.28 -7.46
N MET A 108 14.86 -1.50 -7.60
CA MET A 108 15.57 -2.16 -6.50
C MET A 108 16.92 -1.53 -6.20
N HIS A 109 17.67 -1.07 -7.22
CA HIS A 109 18.91 -0.30 -6.99
C HIS A 109 18.64 0.98 -6.21
N ARG A 110 17.59 1.74 -6.58
CA ARG A 110 17.21 2.96 -5.85
C ARG A 110 16.84 2.70 -4.40
N VAL A 111 16.14 1.60 -4.13
CA VAL A 111 15.82 1.20 -2.75
C VAL A 111 17.09 0.82 -1.98
N ILE A 112 18.01 0.07 -2.58
CA ILE A 112 19.29 -0.32 -1.95
C ILE A 112 20.12 0.91 -1.62
N GLU A 113 20.24 1.85 -2.56
CA GLU A 113 20.94 3.13 -2.38
C GLU A 113 20.29 3.97 -1.27
N PHE A 114 18.97 4.12 -1.29
CA PHE A 114 18.23 4.86 -0.26
C PHE A 114 18.42 4.27 1.14
N LEU A 115 18.48 2.94 1.23
CA LEU A 115 18.70 2.22 2.49
C LEU A 115 20.17 2.18 2.92
N ASP A 116 21.08 2.72 2.12
CA ASP A 116 22.54 2.73 2.37
C ASP A 116 23.08 1.31 2.61
N LEU A 117 22.67 0.38 1.74
CA LEU A 117 23.07 -1.02 1.84
C LEU A 117 24.21 -1.33 0.85
N ASP A 118 25.29 -1.90 1.39
CA ASP A 118 26.35 -2.47 0.58
C ASP A 118 25.93 -3.87 0.08
N VAL A 119 25.53 -3.94 -1.18
CA VAL A 119 25.11 -5.18 -1.86
C VAL A 119 26.00 -5.41 -3.06
N ASP A 120 26.73 -6.52 -3.05
CA ASP A 120 27.58 -6.90 -4.19
C ASP A 120 26.74 -7.35 -5.39
N GLU A 121 27.32 -7.24 -6.60
CA GLU A 121 26.66 -7.55 -7.87
C GLU A 121 26.14 -9.00 -7.92
N LYS A 122 26.87 -9.96 -7.33
CA LYS A 122 26.46 -11.37 -7.32
C LYS A 122 25.24 -11.58 -6.43
N SER A 123 25.16 -10.91 -5.28
CA SER A 123 23.98 -10.92 -4.41
C SER A 123 22.78 -10.27 -5.09
N PHE A 124 22.99 -9.16 -5.81
CA PHE A 124 21.94 -8.50 -6.58
C PHE A 124 21.42 -9.38 -7.72
N ASP A 125 22.31 -10.00 -8.49
CA ASP A 125 21.96 -10.94 -9.56
C ASP A 125 21.18 -12.14 -9.03
N CYS A 126 21.59 -12.69 -7.89
CA CYS A 126 20.87 -13.77 -7.22
C CYS A 126 19.44 -13.34 -6.85
N MET A 127 19.24 -12.13 -6.34
CA MET A 127 17.91 -11.57 -6.07
C MET A 127 17.09 -11.45 -7.37
N MET A 128 17.69 -10.96 -8.45
CA MET A 128 17.01 -10.82 -9.74
C MET A 128 16.58 -12.16 -10.35
N GLN A 129 17.41 -13.20 -10.22
CA GLN A 129 17.07 -14.57 -10.65
C GLN A 129 15.87 -15.15 -9.89
N HIS A 130 15.67 -14.73 -8.63
CA HIS A 130 14.60 -15.23 -7.75
C HIS A 130 13.47 -14.24 -7.51
N ARG A 131 13.32 -13.23 -8.39
CA ARG A 131 12.40 -12.10 -8.23
C ARG A 131 10.93 -12.45 -8.00
N ASP A 132 10.48 -13.59 -8.51
CA ASP A 132 9.06 -13.95 -8.48
C ASP A 132 8.63 -14.59 -7.15
N GLY A 133 9.55 -15.04 -6.30
CA GLY A 133 9.25 -15.56 -4.95
C GLY A 133 8.17 -16.67 -4.86
N ILE A 134 7.94 -17.17 -3.65
CA ILE A 134 6.95 -18.24 -3.40
C ILE A 134 5.50 -17.73 -3.24
N TYR A 135 5.32 -16.41 -3.14
CA TYR A 135 4.02 -15.78 -2.89
C TYR A 135 3.37 -15.18 -4.14
N LYS A 136 3.96 -15.37 -5.33
CA LYS A 136 3.38 -14.87 -6.59
C LYS A 136 2.07 -15.59 -6.92
N ARG A 137 1.00 -14.82 -6.87
CA ARG A 137 -0.34 -15.25 -7.29
C ARG A 137 -0.42 -15.28 -8.82
N ARG A 138 -0.94 -16.37 -9.39
CA ARG A 138 -1.27 -16.42 -10.83
C ARG A 138 -2.33 -15.36 -11.14
N LYS A 139 -2.15 -14.56 -12.19
CA LYS A 139 -3.15 -13.55 -12.57
C LYS A 139 -4.46 -14.25 -12.95
N ARG A 140 -5.58 -13.81 -12.37
CA ARG A 140 -6.93 -14.19 -12.77
C ARG A 140 -7.74 -12.94 -13.06
N THR A 141 -8.19 -12.81 -14.30
CA THR A 141 -9.08 -11.73 -14.71
C THR A 141 -10.52 -12.11 -14.35
N LEU A 142 -11.25 -11.21 -13.70
CA LEU A 142 -12.69 -11.36 -13.54
C LEU A 142 -13.37 -11.08 -14.88
N THR A 143 -14.41 -11.84 -15.20
CA THR A 143 -15.22 -11.62 -16.41
C THR A 143 -16.22 -10.46 -16.26
N PHE A 144 -16.29 -9.86 -15.07
CA PHE A 144 -17.15 -8.74 -14.73
C PHE A 144 -16.36 -7.69 -13.94
N ASP A 145 -16.84 -6.45 -13.94
CA ASP A 145 -16.31 -5.39 -13.10
C ASP A 145 -16.97 -5.44 -11.71
N PRO A 146 -16.20 -5.72 -10.64
CA PRO A 146 -16.77 -5.78 -9.30
C PRO A 146 -17.13 -4.38 -8.76
N TYR A 147 -16.62 -3.29 -9.34
CA TYR A 147 -16.87 -1.94 -8.84
C TYR A 147 -18.07 -1.30 -9.54
N ASN A 148 -19.17 -1.13 -8.80
CA ASN A 148 -20.26 -0.29 -9.26
C ASN A 148 -19.86 1.20 -9.31
N THR A 149 -20.68 2.03 -9.97
CA THR A 149 -20.40 3.46 -10.18
C THR A 149 -20.16 4.25 -8.88
N SER A 150 -20.87 3.92 -7.80
CA SER A 150 -20.69 4.60 -6.51
C SER A 150 -19.32 4.26 -5.90
N LEU A 151 -18.95 2.98 -5.90
CA LEU A 151 -17.64 2.52 -5.42
C LEU A 151 -16.50 3.12 -6.24
N LYS A 152 -16.62 3.18 -7.57
CA LYS A 152 -15.63 3.83 -8.44
C LYS A 152 -15.42 5.29 -8.07
N LYS A 153 -16.50 6.05 -7.90
CA LYS A 153 -16.42 7.47 -7.51
C LYS A 153 -15.70 7.65 -6.17
N LEU A 154 -16.02 6.81 -5.18
CA LEU A 154 -15.36 6.86 -3.88
C LEU A 154 -13.86 6.54 -3.99
N VAL A 155 -13.51 5.43 -4.65
CA VAL A 155 -12.11 5.00 -4.81
C VAL A 155 -11.30 6.04 -5.58
N SER A 156 -11.82 6.55 -6.70
CA SER A 156 -11.15 7.61 -7.47
C SER A 156 -11.00 8.91 -6.68
N TYR A 157 -11.99 9.26 -5.85
CA TYR A 157 -11.90 10.45 -5.00
C TYR A 157 -10.79 10.34 -3.95
N CYS A 158 -10.74 9.23 -3.19
CA CYS A 158 -9.68 8.96 -2.22
C CYS A 158 -8.31 8.82 -2.89
N LYS A 159 -8.23 8.16 -4.05
CA LYS A 159 -7.01 8.09 -4.86
C LYS A 159 -6.50 9.48 -5.20
N GLY A 160 -7.36 10.36 -5.70
CA GLY A 160 -6.98 11.73 -6.06
C GLY A 160 -6.48 12.56 -4.87
N ILE A 161 -6.94 12.28 -3.65
CA ILE A 161 -6.39 12.92 -2.44
C ILE A 161 -4.94 12.49 -2.21
N VAL A 162 -4.67 11.19 -2.23
CA VAL A 162 -3.31 10.65 -2.03
C VAL A 162 -2.39 11.06 -3.17
N ASP A 163 -2.84 10.98 -4.43
CA ASP A 163 -2.05 11.39 -5.59
C ASP A 163 -1.59 12.86 -5.47
N ARG A 164 -2.46 13.76 -4.99
CA ARG A 164 -2.08 15.16 -4.73
C ARG A 164 -1.10 15.29 -3.57
N ALA A 165 -1.33 14.58 -2.47
CA ALA A 165 -0.41 14.59 -1.34
C ALA A 165 1.00 14.10 -1.73
N VAL A 166 1.09 13.03 -2.51
CA VAL A 166 2.36 12.51 -3.03
C VAL A 166 3.05 13.55 -3.92
N LYS A 167 2.31 14.26 -4.78
CA LYS A 167 2.89 15.34 -5.60
C LYS A 167 3.48 16.48 -4.76
N GLN A 168 2.84 16.84 -3.66
CA GLN A 168 3.35 17.87 -2.73
C GLN A 168 4.58 17.37 -1.98
N PHE A 169 4.55 16.11 -1.52
CA PHE A 169 5.72 15.48 -0.90
C PHE A 169 6.93 15.48 -1.84
N LEU A 170 6.74 15.07 -3.10
CA LEU A 170 7.81 15.07 -4.11
C LEU A 170 8.28 16.49 -4.50
N ALA A 171 7.46 17.51 -4.27
CA ALA A 171 7.85 18.91 -4.44
C ALA A 171 8.64 19.48 -3.24
N GLY A 172 8.76 18.71 -2.15
CA GLY A 172 9.44 19.13 -0.92
C GLY A 172 8.58 19.98 0.00
N ASP A 173 7.25 19.93 -0.14
CA ASP A 173 6.33 20.70 0.71
C ASP A 173 6.25 20.14 2.14
N ASP A 174 5.84 20.99 3.09
CA ASP A 174 5.53 20.59 4.47
C ASP A 174 4.25 19.72 4.48
N MET A 175 4.45 18.41 4.61
CA MET A 175 3.36 17.44 4.59
C MET A 175 2.51 17.45 5.86
N ASP A 176 3.04 17.87 7.00
CA ASP A 176 2.25 17.99 8.22
C ASP A 176 1.23 19.13 8.07
N PHE A 177 1.68 20.28 7.56
CA PHE A 177 0.80 21.39 7.23
C PHE A 177 -0.19 21.02 6.13
N TYR A 178 0.30 20.50 4.99
CA TYR A 178 -0.53 20.17 3.83
C TYR A 178 -1.65 19.20 4.22
N ILE A 179 -1.32 18.09 4.86
CA ILE A 179 -2.31 17.06 5.20
C ILE A 179 -3.29 17.56 6.26
N SER A 180 -2.83 18.38 7.21
CA SER A 180 -3.72 18.99 8.21
C SER A 180 -4.70 20.00 7.61
N SER A 181 -4.38 20.57 6.44
CA SER A 181 -5.26 21.49 5.71
C SER A 181 -6.31 20.80 4.82
N LEU A 182 -6.20 19.48 4.61
CA LEU A 182 -7.10 18.74 3.72
C LEU A 182 -8.54 18.70 4.25
N ASN A 183 -9.49 19.12 3.42
CA ASN A 183 -10.91 18.96 3.72
C ASN A 183 -11.38 17.54 3.35
N LEU A 184 -11.49 16.68 4.37
CA LEU A 184 -11.90 15.26 4.22
C LEU A 184 -13.38 15.01 4.54
N THR A 185 -14.22 16.04 4.64
CA THR A 185 -15.64 15.91 5.00
C THR A 185 -16.47 15.02 4.07
N LYS A 186 -16.08 14.92 2.79
CA LYS A 186 -16.74 14.02 1.83
C LYS A 186 -16.40 12.54 2.05
N VAL A 187 -15.41 12.24 2.87
CA VAL A 187 -14.92 10.88 3.15
C VAL A 187 -15.60 10.29 4.39
N THR A 188 -15.86 11.12 5.41
CA THR A 188 -16.46 10.71 6.70
C THR A 188 -17.90 10.22 6.58
N THR A 189 -18.61 10.55 5.50
CA THR A 189 -19.97 10.07 5.22
C THR A 189 -20.04 8.58 4.84
N TYR A 190 -18.89 7.92 4.63
CA TYR A 190 -18.81 6.53 4.16
C TYR A 190 -18.31 5.51 5.20
N GLY A 191 -17.88 5.94 6.41
CA GLY A 191 -17.19 5.06 7.36
C GLY A 191 -17.96 4.75 8.65
N ASN A 192 -18.40 3.49 8.81
CA ASN A 192 -18.69 2.91 10.12
C ASN A 192 -17.43 2.17 10.60
N GLY A 193 -16.91 2.57 11.77
CA GLY A 193 -15.58 2.22 12.29
C GLY A 193 -15.31 0.73 12.49
N ALA A 194 -14.91 0.03 11.42
CA ALA A 194 -14.42 -1.34 11.47
C ALA A 194 -12.88 -1.40 11.44
N PRO A 195 -12.26 -2.46 12.00
CA PRO A 195 -10.81 -2.57 12.09
C PRO A 195 -10.13 -2.57 10.71
N ILE A 196 -8.97 -1.93 10.71
CA ILE A 196 -8.06 -1.70 9.58
C ILE A 196 -7.64 -3.06 8.98
N ALA A 197 -7.76 -3.20 7.65
CA ALA A 197 -6.88 -4.14 6.96
C ALA A 197 -6.45 -3.60 5.60
N ARG A 198 -5.36 -4.19 5.12
CA ARG A 198 -4.14 -3.53 4.66
C ARG A 198 -4.15 -3.37 3.14
N VAL A 199 -3.72 -2.21 2.65
CA VAL A 199 -3.73 -1.93 1.21
C VAL A 199 -2.40 -1.32 0.73
N SER A 200 -1.55 -0.85 1.65
CA SER A 200 -0.17 -0.46 1.39
C SER A 200 0.80 -1.36 2.17
N GLU A 201 1.97 -1.60 1.59
CA GLU A 201 3.10 -2.25 2.25
C GLU A 201 4.16 -1.20 2.53
N ILE A 202 4.67 -1.18 3.75
CA ILE A 202 5.70 -0.24 4.17
C ILE A 202 6.86 -1.04 4.70
N LYS A 203 8.03 -0.72 4.17
CA LYS A 203 9.29 -1.39 4.41
C LYS A 203 10.21 -0.41 5.10
N LEU A 204 10.56 -0.69 6.35
CA LEU A 204 11.20 0.28 7.24
C LEU A 204 12.54 -0.23 7.72
N ALA A 205 13.56 0.62 7.66
CA ALA A 205 14.87 0.34 8.23
C ALA A 205 15.02 1.00 9.60
N ARG A 206 15.79 0.35 10.48
CA ARG A 206 16.10 0.86 11.82
C ARG A 206 17.22 1.87 11.76
#